data_AF-A0A645JET2-F1
#
_entry.id   AF-A0A645JET2-F1
#
_cell.length_a   1.000
_cell.length_b   1.000
_cell.length_c   1.000
_cell.angle_alpha   90.00
_cell.angle_beta   90.00
_cell.angle_gamma   90.00
#
_symmetry.space_group_name_H-M   'P 1'
#
loop_
_entity.id
_entity.type
_entity.pdbx_description
1 polymer ?
#
loop_
_entity_poly.entity_id
_entity_poly.type
_entity_poly.pdbx_seq_one_letter_code
_entity_poly.pdbx_strand_id
1 'polypeptide(L)'
;MLGYRVSLDDCERLIEGKFNIECACGGTDEHMTIYVKNFDRLEEIKNYLSDKIGIYSSMFSVVLVDKIPRNDTGKILYNKIQ
;
A
#
# COMPACT_ATOMS: atom_id res chain seq x y z
N MET A 1 14.89 -16.51 -0.46
CA MET A 1 13.47 -16.35 -0.84
C MET A 1 12.80 -15.56 0.28
N LEU A 2 12.81 -14.24 0.20
CA LEU A 2 12.19 -13.37 1.21
C LEU A 2 10.74 -13.14 0.82
N GLY A 3 9.94 -14.22 0.90
CA GLY A 3 8.49 -14.10 0.77
C GLY A 3 7.94 -13.53 2.07
N TYR A 4 8.07 -12.21 2.26
CA TYR A 4 7.28 -11.51 3.26
C TYR A 4 5.82 -11.68 2.82
N ARG A 5 5.14 -12.71 3.34
CA ARG A 5 3.70 -12.93 3.17
C ARG A 5 2.96 -11.86 3.94
N VAL A 6 3.04 -10.62 3.47
CA VAL A 6 2.19 -9.54 3.92
C VAL A 6 0.95 -9.58 3.05
N SER A 7 -0.19 -9.86 3.66
CA SER A 7 -1.47 -9.71 2.97
C SER A 7 -1.70 -8.23 2.72
N LEU A 8 -2.00 -7.88 1.47
CA LEU A 8 -2.41 -6.51 1.11
C LEU A 8 -3.66 -6.10 1.91
N ASP A 9 -4.58 -7.05 2.10
CA ASP A 9 -5.81 -6.90 2.89
C ASP A 9 -5.54 -6.49 4.36
N ASP A 10 -4.51 -7.08 4.99
CA ASP A 10 -4.12 -6.70 6.36
C ASP A 10 -3.60 -5.26 6.40
N CYS A 11 -2.84 -4.84 5.41
CA CYS A 11 -2.34 -3.46 5.31
C CYS A 11 -3.48 -2.47 5.07
N GLU A 12 -4.42 -2.81 4.19
CA GLU A 12 -5.63 -2.02 3.94
C GLU A 12 -6.38 -1.82 5.26
N ARG A 13 -6.71 -2.91 5.97
CA ARG A 13 -7.44 -2.84 7.25
C ARG A 13 -6.71 -2.02 8.32
N LEU A 14 -5.39 -2.10 8.38
CA LEU A 14 -4.57 -1.29 9.29
C LEU A 14 -4.73 0.20 9.01
N ILE A 15 -4.64 0.60 7.74
CA ILE A 15 -4.76 2.00 7.32
C ILE A 15 -6.20 2.48 7.45
N GLU A 16 -7.17 1.72 6.96
CA GLU A 16 -8.61 2.01 7.08
C GLU A 16 -9.01 2.15 8.56
N GLY A 17 -8.54 1.27 9.43
CA GLY A 17 -8.83 1.34 10.86
C GLY A 17 -8.16 2.52 11.57
N LYS A 18 -6.96 2.93 11.15
CA LYS A 18 -6.21 4.01 11.77
C LYS A 18 -6.63 5.39 11.29
N PHE A 19 -6.83 5.54 9.98
CA PHE A 19 -7.06 6.83 9.32
C PHE A 19 -8.52 7.01 8.90
N ASN A 20 -9.33 5.95 8.94
CA ASN A 20 -10.74 5.95 8.54
C ASN A 20 -10.93 6.49 7.12
N ILE A 21 -10.03 6.10 6.22
CA ILE A 21 -10.01 6.45 4.79
C ILE A 21 -10.11 5.18 3.96
N GLU A 22 -10.52 5.33 2.71
CA GLU A 22 -10.46 4.25 1.72
C GLU A 22 -9.04 4.18 1.14
N CYS A 23 -8.42 3.01 1.19
CA CYS A 23 -7.10 2.75 0.63
C CYS A 23 -7.06 1.39 -0.08
N ALA A 24 -6.08 1.21 -0.96
CA ALA A 24 -5.72 -0.09 -1.48
C ALA A 24 -4.22 -0.26 -1.50
N CYS A 25 -3.78 -1.44 -1.06
CA CYS A 25 -2.39 -1.83 -1.18
C CYS A 25 -2.23 -2.68 -2.43
N GLY A 26 -1.15 -2.45 -3.17
CA GLY A 26 -0.77 -3.30 -4.29
C GLY A 26 0.70 -3.16 -4.61
N GLY A 27 1.32 -4.24 -5.01
CA GLY A 27 2.76 -4.31 -5.17
C GLY A 27 3.20 -5.74 -5.37
N THR A 28 4.49 -5.91 -5.58
CA THR A 28 5.15 -7.21 -5.69
C THR A 28 6.02 -7.45 -4.47
N ASP A 29 6.70 -8.59 -4.43
CA ASP A 29 7.58 -9.01 -3.34
C ASP A 29 8.73 -8.01 -3.07
N GLU A 30 9.02 -7.15 -4.05
CA GLU A 30 10.13 -6.19 -4.00
C GLU A 30 9.71 -4.79 -3.56
N HIS A 31 8.44 -4.41 -3.72
CA HIS A 31 7.98 -3.06 -3.42
C HIS A 31 6.46 -2.97 -3.27
N MET A 32 5.99 -2.23 -2.26
CA MET A 32 4.57 -2.04 -1.97
C MET A 32 4.13 -0.61 -2.30
N THR A 33 3.01 -0.50 -3.01
CA THR A 33 2.38 0.77 -3.35
C THR A 33 1.00 0.86 -2.69
N ILE A 34 0.74 1.95 -2.00
CA ILE A 34 -0.51 2.23 -1.32
C ILE A 34 -1.21 3.36 -2.06
N TYR A 35 -2.44 3.10 -2.46
CA TYR A 35 -3.31 4.04 -3.14
C TYR A 35 -4.29 4.56 -2.11
N VAL A 36 -4.38 5.88 -1.99
CA VAL A 36 -5.30 6.53 -1.07
C VAL A 36 -6.11 7.58 -1.77
N LYS A 37 -7.37 7.72 -1.35
CA LYS A 37 -8.27 8.74 -1.87
C LYS A 37 -8.42 9.87 -0.86
N ASN A 38 -8.32 11.11 -1.32
CA ASN A 38 -8.54 12.32 -0.50
C ASN A 38 -7.77 12.32 0.83
N PHE A 39 -6.50 11.96 0.79
CA PHE A 39 -5.67 11.87 1.99
C PHE A 39 -4.36 12.64 1.85
N ASP A 40 -4.13 13.58 2.76
CA ASP A 40 -3.00 14.51 2.67
C ASP A 40 -1.75 14.00 3.42
N ARG A 41 -1.91 13.11 4.41
CA ARG A 41 -0.84 12.70 5.33
C ARG A 41 -0.10 11.44 4.88
N LEU A 42 0.33 11.41 3.62
CA LEU A 42 0.95 10.22 3.00
C LEU A 42 2.13 9.65 3.80
N GLU A 43 2.93 10.52 4.43
CA GLU A 43 4.05 10.11 5.28
C GLU A 43 3.62 9.37 6.55
N GLU A 44 2.49 9.74 7.15
CA GLU A 44 1.96 9.02 8.32
C GLU A 44 1.63 7.58 7.98
N ILE A 45 1.09 7.32 6.78
CA ILE A 45 0.81 5.95 6.32
C ILE A 45 2.10 5.15 6.19
N LYS A 46 3.14 5.73 5.56
CA LYS A 46 4.43 5.04 5.41
C LYS A 46 5.05 4.70 6.76
N ASN A 47 5.07 5.66 7.69
CA ASN A 47 5.61 5.45 9.03
C ASN A 47 4.80 4.43 9.81
N TYR A 48 3.46 4.48 9.72
CA TYR A 48 2.58 3.54 10.40
C TYR A 48 2.76 2.10 9.90
N LEU A 49 2.81 1.90 8.58
CA LEU A 49 3.08 0.58 7.98
C LEU A 49 4.49 0.11 8.29
N SER A 50 5.48 1.01 8.23
CA SER A 50 6.87 0.69 8.55
C SER A 50 7.01 0.20 9.99
N ASP A 51 6.35 0.86 10.94
CA ASP A 51 6.30 0.45 12.35
C ASP A 51 5.55 -0.87 12.56
N LYS A 52 4.39 -1.04 11.91
CA LYS A 52 3.55 -2.24 12.06
C LYS A 52 4.15 -3.50 11.46
N ILE A 53 4.75 -3.37 10.27
CA ILE A 53 5.24 -4.49 9.47
C ILE A 53 6.74 -4.69 9.71
N GLY A 54 7.44 -3.67 10.22
CA GLY A 54 8.89 -3.69 10.41
C GLY A 54 9.68 -3.59 9.11
N ILE A 55 9.08 -3.07 8.04
CA ILE A 55 9.71 -2.86 6.73
C ILE A 55 10.06 -1.38 6.58
N TYR A 56 11.13 -1.05 5.87
CA TYR A 56 11.52 0.34 5.64
C TYR A 56 10.44 1.13 4.88
N SER A 57 10.17 2.36 5.33
CA SER A 57 9.29 3.34 4.66
C SER A 57 9.65 3.56 3.18
N SER A 58 10.92 3.39 2.81
CA SER A 58 11.41 3.48 1.43
C SER A 58 10.85 2.40 0.50
N MET A 59 10.40 1.25 1.04
CA MET A 59 9.72 0.20 0.25
C MET A 59 8.22 0.47 0.07
N PHE A 60 7.70 1.51 0.73
CA PHE A 60 6.31 1.90 0.66
C PHE A 60 6.17 3.20 -0.16
N SER A 61 5.52 3.09 -1.30
CA SER A 61 5.11 4.25 -2.09
C SER A 61 3.65 4.55 -1.83
N VAL A 62 3.31 5.80 -1.55
CA VAL A 62 1.90 6.20 -1.34
C VAL A 62 1.52 7.17 -2.44
N VAL A 63 0.44 6.86 -3.15
CA VAL A 63 -0.05 7.60 -4.31
C VAL A 63 -1.48 8.05 -4.05
N LEU A 64 -1.72 9.35 -4.18
CA LEU A 64 -3.06 9.91 -4.14
C LEU A 64 -3.76 9.61 -5.47
N VAL A 65 -4.94 8.97 -5.41
CA VAL A 65 -5.77 8.69 -6.58
C VAL A 65 -7.21 9.12 -6.35
N ASP A 66 -7.86 9.57 -7.41
CA ASP A 66 -9.27 10.00 -7.38
C ASP A 66 -10.22 8.80 -7.19
N LYS A 67 -9.85 7.66 -7.78
CA LYS A 67 -10.48 6.35 -7.56
C LYS A 67 -9.43 5.29 -7.29
N ILE A 68 -9.75 4.37 -6.40
CA ILE A 68 -8.89 3.23 -6.08
C ILE A 68 -8.95 2.22 -7.23
N PRO A 69 -7.83 1.93 -7.93
CA PRO A 69 -7.82 0.95 -9.01
C PRO A 69 -7.74 -0.47 -8.44
N ARG A 70 -8.86 -0.99 -7.93
CA ARG A 70 -8.97 -2.43 -7.63
C ARG A 70 -9.15 -3.20 -8.93
N ASN A 71 -8.15 -4.01 -9.29
CA ASN A 71 -8.35 -5.13 -10.20
C ASN A 71 -8.76 -6.34 -9.36
N ASP A 72 -9.63 -7.20 -9.87
CA ASP A 72 -10.31 -8.33 -9.19
C ASP A 72 -9.36 -9.34 -8.48
N THR A 73 -8.05 -9.21 -8.68
CA THR A 73 -7.01 -10.09 -8.11
C THR A 73 -5.93 -9.35 -7.31
N GLY A 74 -6.12 -8.08 -6.91
CA GLY A 74 -5.12 -7.30 -6.14
C GLY A 74 -3.80 -7.03 -6.89
N LYS A 75 -3.72 -7.35 -8.18
CA LYS A 75 -2.52 -7.14 -9.00
C LYS A 75 -2.57 -5.79 -9.69
N ILE A 76 -1.67 -4.92 -9.28
CA ILE A 76 -1.34 -3.69 -9.99
C ILE A 76 -0.46 -4.09 -11.16
N LEU A 77 -0.92 -3.78 -12.38
CA LEU A 77 -0.24 -4.10 -13.62
C LEU A 77 1.00 -3.22 -13.79
N TYR A 78 2.10 -3.59 -13.15
CA TYR A 78 3.44 -3.19 -13.56
C TYR A 78 3.82 -3.99 -14.80
N ASN A 79 3.25 -3.61 -15.94
CA ASN A 79 3.72 -4.11 -17.23
C ASN A 79 4.11 -2.92 -18.10
N LYS A 80 5.09 -2.16 -17.59
CA LYS A 80 5.90 -1.20 -18.34
C LYS A 80 7.16 -0.89 -17.52
N ILE A 81 7.98 -1.92 -17.34
CA ILE A 81 9.41 -1.71 -17.08
C ILE A 81 10.06 -1.90 -18.45
N GLN A 82 10.66 -0.83 -18.97
CA GLN A 82 11.42 -0.84 -20.21
C GLN A 82 12.87 -1.21 -19.92
#